data_AF-R7WM23-F1
#
_entry.id   AF-R7WM23-F1
#
_cell.length_a   1.000
_cell.length_b   1.000
_cell.length_c   1.000
_cell.angle_alpha   90.00
_cell.angle_beta   90.00
_cell.angle_gamma   90.00
#
_symmetry.space_group_name_H-M   'P 1'
#
loop_
_entity.id
_entity.type
_entity.pdbx_description
1 polymer ?
#
loop_
_entity_poly.entity_id
_entity_poly.type
_entity_poly.pdbx_seq_one_letter_code
_entity_poly.pdbx_strand_id
1 'polypeptide(L)'
;MFSRGVAVVAEDPTTSVSGVDLDVELDARSFGPESGSVALTSLTHDLDGDGIFDTYVRADGDGTVIATDLDGDGDADRVTFLDASGEYDAWEFRVDDDGNPTWDRIDDGLLGDS
;
A
#
# COMPACT_ATOMS: atom_id res chain seq x y z
N MET A 1 5.56 3.13 -25.64
CA MET A 1 5.81 1.82 -25.00
C MET A 1 5.21 1.95 -23.62
N PHE A 2 4.06 1.31 -23.37
CA PHE A 2 3.36 1.43 -22.09
C PHE A 2 3.70 0.18 -21.29
N SER A 3 4.48 0.32 -20.22
CA SER A 3 4.65 -0.76 -19.24
C SER A 3 3.46 -0.71 -18.30
N ARG A 4 2.69 -1.81 -18.28
CA ARG A 4 1.61 -2.05 -17.31
C ARG A 4 2.29 -2.40 -15.98
N GLY A 5 2.22 -1.52 -14.99
CA GLY A 5 2.37 -1.91 -13.60
C GLY A 5 1.15 -2.77 -13.23
N VAL A 6 1.38 -3.99 -12.79
CA VAL A 6 0.33 -4.91 -12.36
C VAL A 6 0.15 -4.69 -10.87
N ALA A 7 -0.97 -4.07 -10.46
CA ALA A 7 -1.55 -4.36 -9.16
C ALA A 7 -2.03 -5.81 -9.24
N VAL A 8 -1.50 -6.68 -8.39
CA VAL A 8 -1.81 -8.11 -8.46
C VAL A 8 -3.24 -8.28 -7.98
N VAL A 9 -4.14 -8.61 -8.89
CA VAL A 9 -5.46 -9.12 -8.56
C VAL A 9 -5.26 -10.50 -7.94
N ALA A 10 -5.68 -10.69 -6.69
CA ALA A 10 -5.75 -12.00 -6.08
C ALA A 10 -6.93 -12.79 -6.69
N GLU A 11 -6.80 -13.20 -7.95
CA GLU A 11 -7.71 -14.18 -8.56
C GLU A 11 -7.18 -15.58 -8.20
N ASP A 12 -8.03 -16.41 -7.56
CA ASP A 12 -7.90 -17.85 -7.26
C ASP A 12 -7.16 -18.29 -5.96
N PRO A 13 -7.89 -18.84 -4.95
CA PRO A 13 -7.31 -19.31 -3.68
C PRO A 13 -6.64 -20.70 -3.75
N THR A 14 -6.13 -21.13 -4.93
CA THR A 14 -5.47 -22.44 -5.05
C THR A 14 -4.06 -22.41 -5.64
N THR A 15 -3.55 -21.26 -6.05
CA THR A 15 -2.14 -21.16 -6.44
C THR A 15 -1.31 -20.80 -5.22
N SER A 16 -0.69 -21.81 -4.60
CA SER A 16 0.44 -21.61 -3.70
C SER A 16 1.58 -20.97 -4.50
N VAL A 17 1.60 -19.64 -4.56
CA VAL A 17 2.77 -18.88 -4.99
C VAL A 17 3.66 -18.71 -3.78
N SER A 18 4.80 -19.39 -3.83
CA SER A 18 5.89 -19.16 -2.89
C SER A 18 6.31 -17.68 -2.98
N GLY A 19 6.37 -17.03 -1.81
CA GLY A 19 6.78 -15.64 -1.55
C GLY A 19 7.30 -14.84 -2.75
N VAL A 20 6.50 -13.88 -3.19
CA VAL A 20 6.97 -12.74 -3.96
C VAL A 20 7.40 -11.69 -2.93
N ASP A 21 8.67 -11.78 -2.53
CA ASP A 21 9.36 -10.65 -1.96
C ASP A 21 9.97 -9.83 -3.11
N LEU A 22 10.30 -8.57 -2.83
CA LEU A 22 10.84 -7.53 -3.72
C LEU A 22 9.80 -6.56 -4.28
N ASP A 23 9.52 -5.56 -3.43
CA ASP A 23 9.15 -4.20 -3.78
C ASP A 23 8.00 -4.06 -4.78
N VAL A 24 6.78 -4.16 -4.24
CA VAL A 24 5.61 -3.52 -4.86
C VAL A 24 5.97 -2.05 -5.08
N GLU A 25 6.27 -1.68 -6.32
CA GLU A 25 6.45 -0.30 -6.74
C GLU A 25 5.06 0.34 -6.73
N LEU A 26 4.60 0.66 -5.52
CA LEU A 26 3.37 1.39 -5.28
C LEU A 26 3.56 2.77 -5.93
N ASP A 27 2.80 3.04 -6.98
CA ASP A 27 2.82 4.32 -7.70
C ASP A 27 1.52 5.07 -7.44
N ALA A 28 1.64 6.25 -6.84
CA ALA A 28 0.53 7.12 -6.47
C ALA A 28 -0.42 7.41 -7.65
N ARG A 29 0.13 7.50 -8.88
CA ARG A 29 -0.66 7.82 -10.08
C ARG A 29 -1.56 6.69 -10.56
N SER A 30 -1.26 5.47 -10.13
CA SER A 30 -1.99 4.25 -10.51
C SER A 30 -2.80 3.65 -9.37
N PHE A 31 -2.49 4.04 -8.13
CA PHE A 31 -3.21 3.60 -6.94
C PHE A 31 -4.61 4.22 -6.88
N GLY A 32 -5.58 3.43 -6.41
CA GLY A 32 -6.98 3.86 -6.36
C GLY A 32 -7.93 2.75 -5.90
N PRO A 33 -9.24 2.97 -5.97
CA PRO A 33 -10.25 2.09 -5.37
C PRO A 33 -10.19 0.63 -5.81
N GLU A 34 -9.82 0.40 -7.07
CA GLU A 34 -9.74 -0.94 -7.67
C GLU A 34 -8.38 -1.62 -7.44
N SER A 35 -7.51 -1.03 -6.60
CA SER A 35 -6.25 -1.68 -6.22
C SER A 35 -6.57 -2.89 -5.36
N GLY A 36 -5.95 -4.04 -5.63
CA GLY A 36 -6.10 -5.22 -4.78
C GLY A 36 -5.52 -5.01 -3.37
N SER A 37 -5.54 -6.05 -2.55
CA SER A 37 -4.79 -6.02 -1.28
C SER A 37 -3.28 -5.87 -1.56
N VAL A 38 -2.59 -5.24 -0.62
CA VAL A 38 -1.16 -4.93 -0.74
C VAL A 38 -0.40 -5.76 0.27
N ALA A 39 0.15 -6.89 -0.17
CA ALA A 39 0.94 -7.76 0.71
C ALA A 39 2.24 -7.10 1.15
N LEU A 40 2.52 -7.17 2.46
CA LEU A 40 3.68 -6.58 3.09
C LEU A 40 4.66 -7.66 3.55
N THR A 41 5.66 -7.94 2.71
CA THR A 41 6.64 -9.02 2.95
C THR A 41 7.96 -8.55 3.58
N SER A 42 8.23 -7.24 3.52
CA SER A 42 9.46 -6.60 3.99
C SER A 42 9.18 -5.47 5.00
N LEU A 43 8.31 -5.75 5.98
CA LEU A 43 8.02 -4.82 7.08
C LEU A 43 9.29 -4.56 7.91
N THR A 44 9.46 -3.31 8.38
CA THR A 44 10.73 -2.84 8.99
C THR A 44 10.58 -2.17 10.34
N HIS A 45 9.36 -1.78 10.73
CA HIS A 45 9.11 -1.09 12.00
C HIS A 45 7.97 -1.76 12.74
N ASP A 46 8.20 -2.05 14.01
CA ASP A 46 7.23 -2.57 14.99
C ASP A 46 6.73 -1.37 15.80
N LEU A 47 5.45 -1.05 15.67
CA LEU A 47 4.79 0.11 16.25
C LEU A 47 4.14 -0.22 17.61
N ASP A 48 3.78 -1.47 17.86
CA ASP A 48 3.03 -1.87 19.07
C ASP A 48 3.83 -2.71 20.08
N GLY A 49 5.01 -3.20 19.68
CA GLY A 49 5.99 -3.90 20.50
C GLY A 49 5.73 -5.39 20.65
N ASP A 50 4.92 -6.01 19.79
CA ASP A 50 4.66 -7.45 19.84
C ASP A 50 5.79 -8.31 19.23
N GLY A 51 6.73 -7.67 18.52
CA GLY A 51 7.88 -8.28 17.88
C GLY A 51 7.68 -8.70 16.43
N ILE A 52 6.52 -8.39 15.84
CA ILE A 52 6.20 -8.44 14.41
C ILE A 52 6.39 -7.01 13.87
N PHE A 53 6.91 -6.87 12.65
CA PHE A 53 7.01 -5.55 12.03
C PHE A 53 5.67 -5.22 11.34
N ASP A 54 5.20 -3.98 11.47
CA ASP A 54 3.88 -3.51 11.01
C ASP A 54 3.98 -2.54 9.83
N THR A 55 5.10 -1.82 9.71
CA THR A 55 5.23 -0.71 8.74
C THR A 55 6.40 -0.88 7.77
N TYR A 56 6.11 -0.60 6.50
CA TYR A 56 7.08 -0.41 5.43
C TYR A 56 7.16 1.06 5.05
N VAL A 57 8.39 1.59 4.98
CA VAL A 57 8.67 2.95 4.50
C VAL A 57 9.72 2.87 3.40
N ARG A 58 9.40 3.42 2.22
CA ARG A 58 10.36 3.68 1.16
C ARG A 58 10.44 5.17 0.92
N ALA A 59 11.65 5.72 0.89
CA ALA A 59 11.90 7.08 0.46
C ALA A 59 13.02 7.09 -0.58
N ASP A 60 12.78 7.75 -1.71
CA ASP A 60 13.73 7.92 -2.80
C ASP A 60 13.61 9.32 -3.43
N GLY A 61 14.14 9.52 -4.64
CA GLY A 61 14.14 10.81 -5.31
C GLY A 61 12.77 11.25 -5.84
N ASP A 62 11.84 10.31 -6.01
CA ASP A 62 10.50 10.57 -6.55
C ASP A 62 9.48 10.84 -5.43
N GLY A 63 9.72 10.29 -4.23
CA GLY A 63 8.87 10.55 -3.08
C GLY A 63 9.09 9.61 -1.91
N THR A 64 8.10 9.55 -1.03
CA THR A 64 8.01 8.66 0.12
C THR A 64 6.69 7.89 0.05
N VAL A 65 6.77 6.59 0.28
CA VAL A 65 5.62 5.70 0.45
C VAL A 65 5.66 5.11 1.85
N ILE A 66 4.52 5.15 2.53
CA ILE A 66 4.32 4.54 3.85
C ILE A 66 3.15 3.56 3.72
N ALA A 67 3.38 2.30 4.06
CA ALA A 67 2.36 1.26 4.11
C ALA A 67 2.35 0.60 5.50
N THR A 68 1.16 0.42 6.08
CA THR A 68 0.99 -0.09 7.45
C THR A 68 -0.03 -1.22 7.46
N ASP A 69 0.34 -2.35 8.05
CA ASP A 69 -0.55 -3.41 8.52
C ASP A 69 -0.97 -3.07 9.96
N LEU A 70 -2.27 -2.92 10.22
CA LEU A 70 -2.81 -2.53 11.52
C LEU A 70 -3.50 -3.68 12.24
N ASP A 71 -3.87 -4.75 11.54
CA ASP A 71 -4.57 -5.90 12.10
C ASP A 71 -3.74 -7.20 12.13
N GLY A 72 -2.54 -7.19 11.54
CA GLY A 72 -1.54 -8.23 11.59
C GLY A 72 -1.79 -9.39 10.61
N ASP A 73 -2.64 -9.19 9.60
CA ASP A 73 -2.93 -10.22 8.59
C ASP A 73 -1.87 -10.34 7.49
N GLY A 74 -0.91 -9.39 7.44
CA GLY A 74 0.18 -9.33 6.50
C GLY A 74 -0.10 -8.50 5.24
N ASP A 75 -1.29 -7.94 5.09
CA ASP A 75 -1.65 -6.98 4.04
C ASP A 75 -1.69 -5.54 4.61
N ALA A 76 -1.53 -4.54 3.75
CA ALA A 76 -1.60 -3.14 4.18
C ALA A 76 -3.05 -2.71 4.38
N ASP A 77 -3.32 -2.11 5.54
CA ASP A 77 -4.58 -1.42 5.83
C ASP A 77 -4.55 0.05 5.42
N ARG A 78 -3.35 0.64 5.41
CA ARG A 78 -3.17 2.05 5.08
C ARG A 78 -1.97 2.27 4.19
N VAL A 79 -2.15 3.08 3.16
CA VAL A 79 -1.07 3.53 2.28
C VAL A 79 -1.09 5.06 2.20
N THR A 80 0.07 5.68 2.30
CA THR A 80 0.24 7.12 2.08
C THR A 80 1.38 7.36 1.10
N PHE A 81 1.09 8.15 0.08
CA PHE A 81 2.05 8.65 -0.89
C PHE A 81 2.36 10.10 -0.58
N LEU A 82 3.63 10.47 -0.63
CA LEU A 82 4.10 11.84 -0.55
C LEU A 82 5.14 12.03 -1.66
N ASP A 83 4.88 12.90 -2.62
CA ASP A 83 5.85 13.16 -3.68
C ASP A 83 6.89 14.23 -3.27
N ALA A 84 7.93 14.39 -4.10
CA ALA A 84 8.96 15.40 -3.87
C ALA A 84 8.46 16.86 -3.97
N SER A 85 7.27 17.10 -4.53
CA SER A 85 6.63 18.41 -4.60
C SER A 85 5.83 18.76 -3.34
N GLY A 86 5.58 17.76 -2.48
CA GLY A 86 4.79 17.87 -1.27
C GLY A 86 3.32 17.45 -1.46
N GLU A 87 2.93 17.03 -2.67
CA GLU A 87 1.61 16.45 -2.94
C GLU A 87 1.51 15.11 -2.22
N TYR A 88 0.37 14.86 -1.56
CA TYR A 88 0.13 13.62 -0.85
C TYR A 88 -1.28 13.08 -1.08
N ASP A 89 -1.40 11.75 -1.02
CA ASP A 89 -2.66 11.02 -0.98
C ASP A 89 -2.58 9.95 0.12
N ALA A 90 -3.62 9.82 0.92
CA ALA A 90 -3.76 8.79 1.94
C ALA A 90 -4.99 7.92 1.67
N TRP A 91 -4.79 6.60 1.73
CA TRP A 91 -5.79 5.58 1.40
C TRP A 91 -5.96 4.59 2.55
N GLU A 92 -7.19 4.11 2.74
CA GLU A 92 -7.56 3.08 3.71
C GLU A 92 -8.20 1.89 2.98
N PHE A 93 -7.74 0.68 3.30
CA PHE A 93 -8.27 -0.56 2.76
C PHE A 93 -9.62 -0.88 3.40
N ARG A 94 -10.55 -1.36 2.58
CA ARG A 94 -11.86 -1.86 3.01
C ARG A 94 -12.28 -3.07 2.19
N VAL A 95 -13.20 -3.82 2.75
CA VAL A 95 -13.94 -4.86 2.04
C VAL A 95 -15.39 -4.41 1.95
N ASP A 96 -15.94 -4.38 0.73
CA ASP A 96 -17.33 -4.00 0.52
C ASP A 96 -18.33 -5.07 1.00
N ASP A 97 -19.63 -4.77 0.93
CA ASP A 97 -20.69 -5.69 1.37
C ASP A 97 -20.74 -7.01 0.56
N ASP A 98 -20.16 -7.03 -0.65
CA ASP A 98 -20.07 -8.19 -1.53
C ASP A 98 -18.77 -8.99 -1.32
N GLY A 99 -17.88 -8.52 -0.43
CA GLY A 99 -16.60 -9.16 -0.13
C GLY A 99 -15.46 -8.75 -1.03
N ASN A 100 -15.62 -7.71 -1.86
CA ASN A 100 -14.56 -7.23 -2.74
C ASN A 100 -13.62 -6.26 -2.01
N PRO A 101 -12.30 -6.38 -2.22
CA PRO A 101 -11.34 -5.40 -1.73
C PRO A 101 -11.53 -4.06 -2.43
N THR A 102 -11.44 -2.96 -1.68
CA THR A 102 -11.48 -1.60 -2.20
C THR A 102 -10.62 -0.66 -1.36
N TRP A 103 -10.18 0.45 -1.95
CA TRP A 103 -9.43 1.50 -1.26
C TRP A 103 -10.18 2.84 -1.29
N ASP A 104 -10.43 3.37 -0.09
CA ASP A 104 -11.01 4.70 0.06
C ASP A 104 -9.91 5.75 0.26
N ARG A 105 -9.92 6.81 -0.54
CA ARG A 105 -9.05 7.96 -0.27
C ARG A 105 -9.61 8.74 0.92
N ILE A 106 -8.85 8.78 2.00
CA ILE A 106 -9.26 9.37 3.28
C ILE A 106 -8.69 10.78 3.48
N ASP A 107 -7.62 11.14 2.77
CA ASP A 107 -7.05 12.49 2.77
C ASP A 107 -6.19 12.74 1.51
N ASP A 108 -6.05 14.00 1.12
CA ASP A 108 -5.15 14.45 0.06
C ASP A 108 -4.81 15.93 0.19
N GLY A 109 -3.67 16.35 -0.34
CA GLY A 109 -3.30 17.77 -0.32
C GLY A 109 -1.86 18.06 -0.68
N LEU A 110 -1.41 19.27 -0.28
CA LEU A 110 -0.07 19.78 -0.51
C LEU A 110 0.55 20.23 0.82
N LEU A 111 1.64 19.58 1.24
CA LEU A 111 2.37 19.95 2.45
C LEU A 111 3.11 21.28 2.25
N GLY A 112 2.84 22.25 3.13
CA GLY A 112 3.54 23.54 3.14
C GLY A 112 2.78 24.72 2.52
N ASP A 113 1.59 24.49 1.97
CA ASP A 113 0.63 25.56 1.64
C ASP A 113 -0.18 25.90 2.91
N SER A 114 0.36 26.77 3.76
CA SER A 114 -0.29 27.26 4.99
C SER A 114 -0.18 28.76 5.15
#